data_AF-A0A9P6QQX7-F1
#
_entry.id   AF-A0A9P6QQX7-F1
#
_cell.length_a   1.000
_cell.length_b   1.000
_cell.length_c   1.000
_cell.angle_alpha   90.00
_cell.angle_beta   90.00
_cell.angle_gamma   90.00
#
_symmetry.space_group_name_H-M   'P 1'
#
loop_
_entity.id
_entity.type
_entity.pdbx_description
1 polymer ?
#
loop_
_entity_poly.entity_id
_entity_poly.type
_entity_poly.pdbx_seq_one_letter_code
_entity_poly.pdbx_strand_id
1 'polypeptide(L)'
;MAIPQNTNVNETFAELTKTDDKVTSLANSHYSKPASAERINAAKAGLEKNGFKVTVVNTRADAFEALKNLIPAGVSINNAHSTTLEEIGFITYIKGETPWKNIHGSIVHETDAAKQADLRRTLGSTVDYYLTSVAAVTETGHLAHGDLSGSKVGPVSFAAGNVIVVVGSNKIVKDEQEAWKRQSEFALPLESARVRIA
;
A
#
# COMPACT_ATOMS: atom_id res chain seq x y z
N MET A 1 3.33 -17.76 -20.19
CA MET A 1 4.39 -16.74 -20.08
C MET A 1 5.29 -17.16 -18.94
N ALA A 2 6.60 -17.28 -19.16
CA ALA A 2 7.54 -17.42 -18.06
C ALA A 2 7.46 -16.15 -17.20
N ILE A 3 7.51 -16.29 -15.87
CA ILE A 3 7.69 -15.15 -14.97
C ILE A 3 9.05 -14.56 -15.34
N PRO A 4 9.14 -13.27 -15.72
CA PRO A 4 10.43 -12.63 -15.99
C PRO A 4 11.34 -12.85 -14.78
N GLN A 5 12.50 -13.47 -15.00
CA GLN A 5 13.48 -13.59 -13.93
C GLN A 5 14.18 -12.25 -13.76
N ASN A 6 14.24 -11.77 -12.52
CA ASN A 6 15.02 -10.60 -12.17
C ASN A 6 16.51 -10.90 -12.42
N THR A 7 17.11 -10.21 -13.37
CA THR A 7 18.54 -10.33 -13.73
C THR A 7 19.44 -9.42 -12.88
N ASN A 8 18.86 -8.56 -12.03
CA ASN A 8 19.53 -7.55 -11.23
C ASN A 8 19.57 -7.94 -9.74
N VAL A 9 19.91 -9.21 -9.45
CA VAL A 9 19.88 -9.80 -8.09
C VAL A 9 20.77 -9.11 -7.04
N ASN A 10 21.69 -8.24 -7.45
CA ASN A 10 22.61 -7.51 -6.57
C ASN A 10 22.25 -6.03 -6.41
N GLU A 11 21.23 -5.53 -7.12
CA GLU A 11 20.84 -4.11 -7.09
C GLU A 11 19.68 -3.89 -6.10
N THR A 12 19.87 -2.97 -5.16
CA THR A 12 18.86 -2.61 -4.16
C THR A 12 18.13 -1.32 -4.53
N PHE A 13 16.92 -1.11 -3.98
CA PHE A 13 16.20 0.15 -4.21
C PHE A 13 17.00 1.35 -3.66
N ALA A 14 17.71 1.15 -2.55
CA ALA A 14 18.57 2.16 -1.95
C ALA A 14 19.76 2.53 -2.87
N GLU A 15 20.27 1.59 -3.65
CA GLU A 15 21.28 1.88 -4.67
C GLU A 15 20.67 2.61 -5.86
N LEU A 16 19.50 2.18 -6.35
CA LEU A 16 18.79 2.86 -7.44
C LEU A 16 18.50 4.33 -7.12
N THR A 17 18.21 4.68 -5.86
CA THR A 17 18.05 6.09 -5.44
C THR A 17 19.31 6.94 -5.54
N LYS A 18 20.45 6.35 -5.89
CA LYS A 18 21.76 7.00 -6.08
C LYS A 18 22.30 6.84 -7.51
N THR A 19 21.94 5.75 -8.20
CA THR A 19 22.53 5.37 -9.48
C THR A 19 21.60 5.56 -10.69
N ASP A 20 20.28 5.56 -10.49
CA ASP A 20 19.30 5.82 -11.54
C ASP A 20 18.83 7.28 -11.44
N ASP A 21 19.16 8.10 -12.44
CA ASP A 21 18.85 9.54 -12.46
C ASP A 21 17.35 9.83 -12.30
N LYS A 22 16.49 8.97 -12.87
CA LYS A 22 15.04 9.12 -12.77
C LYS A 22 14.56 8.80 -11.36
N VAL A 23 15.05 7.73 -10.75
CA VAL A 23 14.70 7.37 -9.36
C VAL A 23 15.23 8.43 -8.38
N THR A 24 16.46 8.88 -8.59
CA THR A 24 17.15 9.90 -7.77
C THR A 24 16.40 11.23 -7.78
N SER A 25 16.01 11.72 -8.96
CA SER A 25 15.27 12.98 -9.09
C SER A 25 13.89 12.91 -8.42
N LEU A 26 13.19 11.77 -8.51
CA LEU A 26 11.91 11.57 -7.86
C LEU A 26 12.06 11.51 -6.34
N ALA A 27 13.06 10.82 -5.80
CA ALA A 27 13.31 10.75 -4.36
C ALA A 27 13.47 12.14 -3.70
N ASN A 28 13.98 13.12 -4.45
CA ASN A 28 14.15 14.50 -4.01
C ASN A 28 12.97 15.45 -4.31
N SER A 29 11.91 14.94 -4.94
CA SER A 29 10.74 15.73 -5.31
C SER A 29 9.90 16.17 -4.09
N HIS A 30 8.95 17.09 -4.29
CA HIS A 30 8.06 17.51 -3.21
C HIS A 30 7.15 16.39 -2.70
N TYR A 31 6.86 15.35 -3.50
CA TYR A 31 6.07 14.19 -3.08
C TYR A 31 6.78 13.25 -2.08
N SER A 32 8.09 13.46 -1.82
CA SER A 32 8.80 12.78 -0.75
C SER A 32 8.74 13.52 0.59
N LYS A 33 8.21 14.75 0.60
CA LYS A 33 8.10 15.57 1.81
C LYS A 33 6.73 15.39 2.48
N PRO A 34 6.65 15.44 3.81
CA PRO A 34 5.37 15.46 4.52
C PRO A 34 4.51 16.66 4.10
N ALA A 35 3.20 16.47 4.04
CA ALA A 35 2.25 17.57 3.87
C ALA A 35 2.18 18.44 5.14
N SER A 36 1.74 19.69 4.98
CA SER A 36 1.52 20.59 6.12
C SER A 36 0.33 20.15 6.98
N ALA A 37 0.24 20.66 8.20
CA ALA A 37 -0.86 20.36 9.12
C ALA A 37 -2.22 20.78 8.53
N GLU A 38 -2.28 21.90 7.80
CA GLU A 38 -3.48 22.39 7.13
C GLU A 38 -3.97 21.40 6.07
N ARG A 39 -3.07 20.89 5.24
CA ARG A 39 -3.39 19.90 4.20
C ARG A 39 -3.83 18.56 4.81
N ILE A 40 -3.18 18.13 5.89
CA ILE A 40 -3.58 16.93 6.64
C ILE A 40 -5.00 17.08 7.18
N ASN A 41 -5.30 18.24 7.80
CA ASN A 41 -6.65 18.51 8.33
C ASN A 41 -7.70 18.61 7.22
N ALA A 42 -7.37 19.21 6.06
CA ALA A 42 -8.26 19.26 4.91
C ALA A 42 -8.56 17.86 4.38
N ALA A 43 -7.54 17.04 4.11
CA ALA A 43 -7.71 15.66 3.64
C ALA A 43 -8.49 14.80 4.65
N LYS A 44 -8.24 14.96 5.96
CA LYS A 44 -9.02 14.31 7.01
C LYS A 44 -10.51 14.67 6.89
N ALA A 45 -10.83 15.96 6.85
CA ALA A 45 -12.21 16.43 6.76
C ALA A 45 -12.90 15.96 5.47
N GLY A 46 -12.18 15.97 4.34
CA GLY A 46 -12.66 15.46 3.06
C GLY A 46 -12.98 13.96 3.12
N LEU A 47 -12.06 13.16 3.67
CA LEU A 47 -12.26 11.73 3.87
C LEU A 47 -13.45 11.43 4.79
N GLU A 48 -13.55 12.12 5.94
CA GLU A 48 -14.66 11.94 6.88
C GLU A 48 -16.00 12.32 6.23
N LYS A 49 -16.04 13.39 5.44
CA LYS A 49 -17.21 13.77 4.64
C LYS A 49 -17.60 12.68 3.62
N ASN A 50 -16.62 11.97 3.07
CA ASN A 50 -16.83 10.87 2.13
C ASN A 50 -17.08 9.51 2.82
N GLY A 51 -17.32 9.50 4.14
CA GLY A 51 -17.72 8.30 4.89
C GLY A 51 -16.58 7.46 5.44
N PHE A 52 -15.33 7.92 5.32
CA PHE A 52 -14.18 7.24 5.92
C PHE A 52 -14.07 7.55 7.42
N LYS A 53 -13.62 6.57 8.21
CA LYS A 53 -13.11 6.80 9.56
C LYS A 53 -11.63 7.11 9.47
N VAL A 54 -11.20 8.25 10.02
CA VAL A 54 -9.81 8.71 9.89
C VAL A 54 -9.13 8.83 11.25
N THR A 55 -7.97 8.21 11.38
CA THR A 55 -7.08 8.37 12.54
C THR A 55 -5.77 8.97 12.06
N VAL A 56 -5.41 10.12 12.61
CA VAL A 56 -4.13 10.79 12.33
C VAL A 56 -3.17 10.49 13.48
N VAL A 57 -1.97 10.06 13.13
CA VAL A 57 -0.89 9.72 14.07
C VAL A 57 0.42 10.37 13.63
N ASN A 58 1.33 10.61 14.56
CA ASN A 58 2.53 11.40 14.32
C ASN A 58 3.73 10.56 13.88
N THR A 59 3.78 9.28 14.26
CA THR A 59 4.94 8.43 14.03
C THR A 59 4.56 7.11 13.36
N ARG A 60 5.56 6.46 12.76
CA ARG A 60 5.41 5.11 12.20
C ARG A 60 5.01 4.09 13.28
N ALA A 61 5.55 4.24 14.49
CA ALA A 61 5.22 3.38 15.63
C ALA A 61 3.76 3.54 16.05
N ASP A 62 3.27 4.79 16.13
CA ASP A 62 1.86 5.05 16.42
C ASP A 62 0.93 4.49 15.34
N ALA A 63 1.33 4.59 14.06
CA ALA A 63 0.57 4.01 12.95
C ALA A 63 0.49 2.49 13.03
N PHE A 64 1.60 1.83 13.40
CA PHE A 64 1.66 0.39 13.61
C PHE A 64 0.74 -0.06 14.74
N GLU A 65 0.81 0.61 15.91
CA GLU A 65 -0.05 0.26 17.05
C GLU A 65 -1.52 0.57 16.77
N ALA A 66 -1.83 1.71 16.15
CA ALA A 66 -3.19 2.04 15.73
C ALA A 66 -3.76 0.97 14.78
N LEU A 67 -2.97 0.54 13.79
CA LEU A 67 -3.38 -0.49 12.85
C LEU A 67 -3.69 -1.82 13.54
N LYS A 68 -2.81 -2.28 14.45
CA LYS A 68 -3.02 -3.52 15.21
C LYS A 68 -4.31 -3.48 16.03
N ASN A 69 -4.57 -2.35 16.68
CA ASN A 69 -5.74 -2.17 17.56
C ASN A 69 -7.06 -2.09 16.79
N LEU A 70 -7.04 -1.79 15.48
CA LEU A 70 -8.23 -1.74 14.64
C LEU A 70 -8.74 -3.12 14.19
N ILE A 71 -7.90 -4.16 14.24
CA ILE A 71 -8.22 -5.46 13.66
C ILE A 71 -8.54 -6.47 14.78
N PRO A 72 -9.79 -6.96 14.89
CA PRO A 72 -10.17 -7.93 15.90
C PRO A 72 -9.38 -9.24 15.77
N ALA A 73 -9.14 -9.92 16.89
CA ALA A 73 -8.52 -11.25 16.87
C ALA A 73 -9.41 -12.30 16.18
N GLY A 74 -8.80 -13.31 15.57
CA GLY A 74 -9.47 -14.46 14.94
C GLY A 74 -9.96 -14.23 13.51
N VAL A 75 -9.97 -12.98 13.03
CA VAL A 75 -10.44 -12.62 11.68
C VAL A 75 -9.38 -12.93 10.61
N SER A 76 -9.83 -13.02 9.36
CA SER A 76 -8.96 -13.14 8.19
C SER A 76 -8.44 -11.79 7.73
N ILE A 77 -7.14 -11.75 7.42
CA ILE A 77 -6.49 -10.57 6.84
C ILE A 77 -5.84 -10.93 5.50
N ASN A 78 -5.85 -9.99 4.58
CA ASN A 78 -5.00 -10.01 3.40
C ASN A 78 -4.43 -8.62 3.15
N ASN A 79 -3.31 -8.56 2.44
CA ASN A 79 -2.69 -7.33 2.02
C ASN A 79 -2.12 -7.50 0.61
N ALA A 80 -2.07 -6.40 -0.13
CA ALA A 80 -1.19 -6.30 -1.28
C ALA A 80 0.19 -5.75 -0.89
N HIS A 81 1.11 -5.74 -1.84
CA HIS A 81 2.37 -5.02 -1.69
C HIS A 81 2.11 -3.54 -1.36
N SER A 82 2.79 -3.03 -0.34
CA SER A 82 2.69 -1.66 0.16
C SER A 82 3.94 -1.29 0.94
N THR A 83 4.79 -0.44 0.33
CA THR A 83 5.96 0.10 1.02
C THR A 83 5.58 0.85 2.31
N THR A 84 4.39 1.45 2.38
CA THR A 84 3.94 2.10 3.61
C THR A 84 3.66 1.10 4.74
N LEU A 85 3.10 -0.08 4.44
CA LEU A 85 2.93 -1.13 5.45
C LEU A 85 4.27 -1.75 5.85
N GLU A 86 5.23 -1.80 4.93
CA GLU A 86 6.61 -2.24 5.21
C GLU A 86 7.34 -1.26 6.12
N GLU A 87 7.27 0.04 5.82
CA GLU A 87 7.94 1.11 6.57
C GLU A 87 7.45 1.23 8.02
N ILE A 88 6.16 0.96 8.29
CA ILE A 88 5.65 0.91 9.67
C ILE A 88 5.95 -0.44 10.37
N GLY A 89 6.57 -1.39 9.68
CA GLY A 89 6.92 -2.71 10.23
C GLY A 89 5.79 -3.74 10.24
N PHE A 90 4.61 -3.41 9.70
CA PHE A 90 3.44 -4.29 9.75
C PHE A 90 3.63 -5.55 8.91
N ILE A 91 4.23 -5.44 7.71
CA ILE A 91 4.48 -6.61 6.84
C ILE A 91 5.43 -7.61 7.52
N THR A 92 6.45 -7.15 8.23
CA THR A 92 7.34 -8.04 8.99
C THR A 92 6.61 -8.69 10.15
N TYR A 93 5.79 -7.93 10.87
CA TYR A 93 5.01 -8.43 12.01
C TYR A 93 4.05 -9.55 11.64
N ILE A 94 3.27 -9.40 10.56
CA ILE A 94 2.26 -10.41 10.15
C ILE A 94 2.85 -11.70 9.57
N LYS A 95 4.16 -11.75 9.31
CA LYS A 95 4.86 -12.99 8.95
C LYS A 95 5.15 -13.88 10.15
N GLY A 96 5.10 -13.33 11.37
CA GLY A 96 5.22 -14.09 12.62
C GLY A 96 3.88 -14.65 13.09
N GLU A 97 3.86 -15.13 14.34
CA GLU A 97 2.63 -15.54 15.00
C GLU A 97 1.78 -14.32 15.37
N THR A 98 0.56 -14.27 14.84
CA THR A 98 -0.39 -13.19 15.08
C THR A 98 -1.77 -13.76 15.39
N PRO A 99 -2.68 -12.99 16.02
CA PRO A 99 -4.02 -13.48 16.30
C PRO A 99 -4.92 -13.56 15.05
N TRP A 100 -4.41 -13.31 13.84
CA TRP A 100 -5.19 -13.24 12.61
C TRP A 100 -4.86 -14.38 11.64
N LYS A 101 -5.83 -14.74 10.79
CA LYS A 101 -5.60 -15.69 9.69
C LYS A 101 -4.97 -14.94 8.52
N ASN A 102 -3.65 -15.05 8.37
CA ASN A 102 -2.90 -14.40 7.30
C ASN A 102 -3.10 -15.12 5.95
N ILE A 103 -4.07 -14.65 5.16
CA ILE A 103 -4.40 -15.20 3.85
C ILE A 103 -3.29 -14.90 2.83
N HIS A 104 -2.64 -13.73 2.91
CA HIS A 104 -1.49 -13.41 2.08
C HIS A 104 -0.39 -14.46 2.23
N GLY A 105 -0.02 -14.75 3.48
CA GLY A 105 0.96 -15.77 3.85
C GLY A 105 0.60 -17.15 3.31
N SER A 106 -0.68 -17.52 3.39
CA SER A 106 -1.17 -18.80 2.86
C SER A 106 -1.03 -18.89 1.34
N ILE A 107 -1.32 -17.80 0.62
CA ILE A 107 -1.18 -17.74 -0.85
C ILE A 107 0.29 -17.85 -1.26
N VAL A 108 1.19 -17.07 -0.64
CA VAL A 108 2.59 -17.00 -1.09
C VAL A 108 3.38 -18.27 -0.76
N HIS A 109 2.99 -19.01 0.27
CA HIS A 109 3.63 -20.29 0.62
C HIS A 109 3.03 -21.49 -0.12
N GLU A 110 1.92 -21.34 -0.85
CA GLU A 110 1.40 -22.41 -1.70
C GLU A 110 2.30 -22.60 -2.93
N THR A 111 2.86 -23.79 -3.05
CA THR A 111 3.81 -24.17 -4.11
C THR A 111 3.12 -24.70 -5.37
N ASP A 112 1.90 -25.21 -5.24
CA ASP A 112 1.10 -25.65 -6.39
C ASP A 112 0.50 -24.42 -7.08
N ALA A 113 0.90 -24.19 -8.33
CA ALA A 113 0.49 -23.00 -9.08
C ALA A 113 -1.04 -22.91 -9.30
N ALA A 114 -1.72 -24.04 -9.47
CA ALA A 114 -3.16 -24.06 -9.68
C ALA A 114 -3.91 -23.74 -8.38
N LYS A 115 -3.48 -24.33 -7.26
CA LYS A 115 -4.04 -24.01 -5.94
C LYS A 115 -3.74 -22.58 -5.53
N GLN A 116 -2.52 -22.09 -5.75
CA GLN A 116 -2.16 -20.70 -5.47
C GLN A 116 -3.05 -19.73 -6.25
N ALA A 117 -3.27 -19.99 -7.55
CA ALA A 117 -4.15 -19.16 -8.38
C ALA A 117 -5.59 -19.18 -7.88
N ASP A 118 -6.09 -20.35 -7.46
CA ASP A 118 -7.44 -20.47 -6.90
C ASP A 118 -7.58 -19.74 -5.56
N LEU A 119 -6.60 -19.85 -4.66
CA LEU A 119 -6.55 -19.11 -3.39
C LEU A 119 -6.56 -17.59 -3.63
N ARG A 120 -5.80 -17.09 -4.61
CA ARG A 120 -5.82 -15.67 -5.00
C ARG A 120 -7.20 -15.22 -5.46
N ARG A 121 -7.86 -16.04 -6.28
CA ARG A 121 -9.19 -15.74 -6.85
C ARG A 121 -10.30 -15.77 -5.80
N THR A 122 -10.25 -16.74 -4.89
CA THR A 122 -11.31 -17.00 -3.91
C THR A 122 -11.08 -16.18 -2.64
N LEU A 123 -10.06 -16.53 -1.87
CA LEU A 123 -9.76 -15.94 -0.56
C LEU A 123 -9.00 -14.62 -0.66
N GLY A 124 -8.22 -14.41 -1.72
CA GLY A 124 -7.40 -13.21 -1.88
C GLY A 124 -8.19 -11.91 -1.91
N SER A 125 -9.49 -11.95 -2.23
CA SER A 125 -10.34 -10.76 -2.26
C SER A 125 -11.44 -10.71 -1.20
N THR A 126 -11.78 -11.82 -0.56
CA THR A 126 -12.99 -11.97 0.28
C THR A 126 -12.66 -12.08 1.77
N VAL A 127 -11.64 -11.37 2.23
CA VAL A 127 -11.21 -11.36 3.64
C VAL A 127 -12.04 -10.40 4.50
N ASP A 128 -12.02 -10.63 5.81
CA ASP A 128 -12.68 -9.75 6.79
C ASP A 128 -12.03 -8.36 6.81
N TYR A 129 -10.70 -8.30 6.68
CA TYR A 129 -9.93 -7.06 6.64
C TYR A 129 -8.87 -7.08 5.53
N TYR A 130 -8.96 -6.13 4.61
CA TYR A 130 -7.97 -5.92 3.57
C TYR A 130 -7.13 -4.68 3.87
N LEU A 131 -5.81 -4.88 3.93
CA LEU A 131 -4.86 -3.82 4.24
C LEU A 131 -4.13 -3.36 2.99
N THR A 132 -4.08 -2.04 2.80
CA THR A 132 -3.42 -1.47 1.63
C THR A 132 -2.91 -0.06 1.88
N SER A 133 -2.29 0.50 0.85
CA SER A 133 -2.02 1.93 0.71
C SER A 133 -2.50 2.39 -0.67
N VAL A 134 -2.57 3.70 -0.84
CA VAL A 134 -2.91 4.36 -2.11
C VAL A 134 -1.72 5.14 -2.68
N ALA A 135 -1.84 5.54 -3.95
CA ALA A 135 -0.88 6.40 -4.63
C ALA A 135 -1.07 7.87 -4.25
N ALA A 136 -2.29 8.32 -3.96
CA ALA A 136 -2.51 9.67 -3.43
C ALA A 136 -3.85 9.75 -2.66
N VAL A 137 -3.96 10.79 -1.83
CA VAL A 137 -5.21 11.21 -1.18
C VAL A 137 -5.40 12.69 -1.46
N THR A 138 -6.53 13.08 -2.04
CA THR A 138 -6.81 14.51 -2.28
C THR A 138 -7.23 15.21 -0.98
N GLU A 139 -7.04 16.52 -0.90
CA GLU A 139 -7.57 17.35 0.19
C GLU A 139 -9.11 17.29 0.28
N THR A 140 -9.78 16.91 -0.82
CA THR A 140 -11.23 16.66 -0.89
C THR A 140 -11.65 15.24 -0.51
N GLY A 141 -10.70 14.36 -0.14
CA GLY A 141 -10.99 13.02 0.36
C GLY A 141 -11.20 11.93 -0.69
N HIS A 142 -10.61 12.08 -1.89
CA HIS A 142 -10.60 11.04 -2.91
C HIS A 142 -9.28 10.26 -2.89
N LEU A 143 -9.38 8.95 -3.10
CA LEU A 143 -8.24 8.04 -3.11
C LEU A 143 -7.81 7.73 -4.55
N ALA A 144 -6.56 8.04 -4.90
CA ALA A 144 -5.99 7.61 -6.17
C ALA A 144 -5.25 6.29 -5.99
N HIS A 145 -5.72 5.28 -6.71
CA HIS A 145 -5.26 3.91 -6.57
C HIS A 145 -4.85 3.34 -7.92
N GLY A 146 -3.76 2.57 -7.95
CA GLY A 146 -3.36 1.80 -9.13
C GLY A 146 -2.34 0.74 -8.75
N ASP A 147 -2.44 -0.42 -9.40
CA ASP A 147 -1.45 -1.48 -9.32
C ASP A 147 -1.35 -2.26 -10.64
N LEU A 148 -0.25 -3.00 -10.80
CA LEU A 148 0.04 -3.74 -12.03
C LEU A 148 -0.91 -4.93 -12.24
N SER A 149 -1.16 -5.69 -11.17
CA SER A 149 -1.88 -6.97 -11.24
C SER A 149 -3.40 -6.83 -11.11
N GLY A 150 -3.92 -5.65 -10.79
CA GLY A 150 -5.33 -5.45 -10.43
C GLY A 150 -5.71 -6.04 -9.06
N SER A 151 -4.74 -6.61 -8.34
CA SER A 151 -5.00 -7.39 -7.12
C SER A 151 -5.68 -6.60 -6.01
N LYS A 152 -5.50 -5.29 -5.96
CA LYS A 152 -6.14 -4.42 -4.99
C LYS A 152 -7.55 -3.97 -5.39
N VAL A 153 -7.91 -4.03 -6.67
CA VAL A 153 -9.16 -3.43 -7.20
C VAL A 153 -10.40 -4.09 -6.60
N GLY A 154 -10.51 -5.42 -6.71
CA GLY A 154 -11.64 -6.18 -6.17
C GLY A 154 -11.81 -6.05 -4.64
N PRO A 155 -10.78 -6.38 -3.83
CA PRO A 155 -10.86 -6.28 -2.39
C PRO A 155 -11.23 -4.87 -1.90
N VAL A 156 -10.64 -3.82 -2.48
CA VAL A 156 -10.89 -2.43 -2.05
C VAL A 156 -12.27 -1.94 -2.47
N SER A 157 -12.76 -2.35 -3.64
CA SER A 157 -13.98 -1.77 -4.21
C SER A 157 -15.26 -2.44 -3.74
N PHE A 158 -15.25 -3.77 -3.55
CA PHE A 158 -16.49 -4.48 -3.23
C PHE A 158 -16.34 -5.78 -2.43
N ALA A 159 -15.16 -6.41 -2.38
CA ALA A 159 -15.07 -7.80 -1.92
C ALA A 159 -14.66 -7.97 -0.45
N ALA A 160 -13.78 -7.11 0.09
CA ALA A 160 -13.37 -7.23 1.49
C ALA A 160 -14.45 -6.70 2.44
N GLY A 161 -14.62 -7.33 3.60
CA GLY A 161 -15.58 -6.88 4.60
C GLY A 161 -15.23 -5.50 5.18
N ASN A 162 -13.94 -5.25 5.39
CA ASN A 162 -13.39 -3.98 5.82
C ASN A 162 -12.11 -3.67 5.06
N VAL A 163 -11.87 -2.39 4.76
CA VAL A 163 -10.65 -1.93 4.10
C VAL A 163 -9.94 -0.94 5.02
N ILE A 164 -8.68 -1.21 5.34
CA ILE A 164 -7.82 -0.29 6.08
C ILE A 164 -6.74 0.24 5.13
N VAL A 165 -6.76 1.56 4.91
CA VAL A 165 -5.80 2.25 4.06
C VAL A 165 -4.81 3.01 4.94
N VAL A 166 -3.55 2.59 4.94
CA VAL A 166 -2.48 3.31 5.65
C VAL A 166 -1.80 4.26 4.68
N VAL A 167 -1.73 5.53 5.04
CA VAL A 167 -1.28 6.61 4.15
C VAL A 167 -0.27 7.50 4.86
N GLY A 168 0.91 7.67 4.27
CA GLY A 168 1.86 8.71 4.70
C GLY A 168 1.39 10.10 4.26
N SER A 169 1.61 11.13 5.08
CA SER A 169 1.16 12.50 4.76
C SER A 169 1.76 13.06 3.46
N ASN A 170 2.91 12.53 3.02
CA ASN A 170 3.52 12.84 1.72
C ASN A 170 2.70 12.36 0.50
N LYS A 171 1.62 11.61 0.72
CA LYS A 171 0.66 11.19 -0.31
C LYS A 171 -0.53 12.13 -0.45
N ILE A 172 -0.62 13.16 0.40
CA ILE A 172 -1.68 14.15 0.32
C ILE A 172 -1.38 15.14 -0.80
N VAL A 173 -2.34 15.28 -1.70
CA VAL A 173 -2.30 16.15 -2.89
C VAL A 173 -3.51 17.07 -2.90
N LYS A 174 -3.46 18.14 -3.67
CA LYS A 174 -4.51 19.16 -3.70
C LYS A 174 -5.81 18.61 -4.26
N ASP A 175 -5.75 17.98 -5.43
CA ASP A 175 -6.92 17.59 -6.22
C ASP A 175 -6.63 16.33 -7.06
N GLU A 176 -7.63 15.88 -7.81
CA GLU A 176 -7.57 14.66 -8.63
C GLU A 176 -6.55 14.79 -9.77
N GLN A 177 -6.31 16.00 -10.27
CA GLN A 177 -5.32 16.24 -11.32
C GLN A 177 -3.90 16.06 -10.76
N GLU A 178 -3.61 16.60 -9.57
CA GLU A 178 -2.34 16.36 -8.87
C GLU A 178 -2.22 14.89 -8.45
N ALA A 179 -3.32 14.25 -8.05
CA ALA A 179 -3.34 12.82 -7.71
C ALA A 179 -2.93 11.95 -8.90
N TRP A 180 -3.46 12.24 -10.10
CA TRP A 180 -3.06 11.56 -11.32
C TRP A 180 -1.58 11.77 -11.62
N LYS A 181 -1.08 13.02 -11.57
CA LYS A 181 0.35 13.32 -11.77
C LYS A 181 1.23 12.58 -10.78
N ARG A 182 0.91 12.61 -9.49
CA ARG A 182 1.66 11.85 -8.46
C ARG A 182 1.65 10.36 -8.77
N GLN A 183 0.51 9.80 -9.21
CA GLN A 183 0.42 8.38 -9.55
C GLN A 183 1.28 8.02 -10.77
N SER A 184 1.16 8.77 -11.87
CA SER A 184 1.82 8.44 -13.14
C SER A 184 3.29 8.84 -13.20
N GLU A 185 3.66 9.98 -12.61
CA GLU A 185 4.99 10.57 -12.73
C GLU A 185 5.90 10.28 -11.53
N PHE A 186 5.33 9.96 -10.36
CA PHE A 186 6.10 9.70 -9.15
C PHE A 186 5.95 8.25 -8.66
N ALA A 187 4.73 7.80 -8.33
CA ALA A 187 4.53 6.48 -7.76
C ALA A 187 4.86 5.36 -8.75
N LEU A 188 4.30 5.40 -9.97
CA LEU A 188 4.50 4.37 -10.97
C LEU A 188 5.99 4.14 -11.33
N PRO A 189 6.82 5.17 -11.59
CA PRO A 189 8.25 4.94 -11.84
C PRO A 189 8.99 4.31 -10.67
N LEU A 190 8.67 4.70 -9.43
CA LEU A 190 9.30 4.15 -8.23
C LEU A 190 8.85 2.69 -7.98
N GLU A 191 7.57 2.38 -8.15
CA GLU A 191 7.08 0.99 -8.09
C GLU A 191 7.66 0.14 -9.23
N SER A 192 7.81 0.70 -10.44
CA SER A 192 8.45 0.01 -11.56
C SER A 192 9.91 -0.32 -11.23
N ALA A 193 10.64 0.62 -10.61
CA ALA A 193 12.00 0.38 -10.14
C ALA A 193 12.06 -0.73 -9.08
N ARG A 194 11.13 -0.75 -8.11
CA ARG A 194 11.04 -1.83 -7.11
C ARG A 194 10.78 -3.20 -7.76
N VAL A 195 9.88 -3.27 -8.75
CA VAL A 195 9.56 -4.53 -9.44
C VAL A 195 10.75 -5.06 -10.24
N ARG A 196 11.61 -4.19 -10.80
CA ARG A 196 12.81 -4.65 -11.53
C ARG A 196 13.82 -5.38 -10.66
N ILE A 197 13.83 -5.12 -9.36
CA ILE A 197 14.80 -5.66 -8.40
C ILE A 197 14.19 -6.63 -7.38
N ALA A 198 12.87 -6.85 -7.44
CA ALA A 198 12.15 -7.83 -6.61
C ALA A 198 12.28 -9.25 -7.18
#